data_AF-A0A2M9AAF7-F1
#
_entry.id   AF-A0A2M9AAF7-F1
#
_cell.length_a   1.000
_cell.length_b   1.000
_cell.length_c   1.000
_cell.angle_alpha   90.00
_cell.angle_beta   90.00
_cell.angle_gamma   90.00
#
_symmetry.space_group_name_H-M   'P 1'
#
loop_
_entity.id
_entity.type
_entity.pdbx_description
1 polymer ?
#
loop_
_entity_poly.entity_id
_entity_poly.type
_entity_poly.pdbx_seq_one_letter_code
_entity_poly.pdbx_strand_id
1 'polypeptide(L)'
;MDDVKKICPHCGAELKDDATFCPHCGSDKDTGWKEGAESADLELPDYDEIVENEFGQKKKNFSRIASAIIGGILAVVLLIVFTGIV
;
A
#
# COMPACT_ATOMS: atom_id res chain seq x y z
N MET A 1 -16.71 0.82 -43.18
CA MET A 1 -16.03 1.61 -42.13
C MET A 1 -14.90 0.74 -41.65
N ASP A 2 -13.71 1.00 -42.14
CA ASP A 2 -12.50 0.28 -41.73
C ASP A 2 -11.71 1.28 -40.88
N ASP A 3 -11.80 1.14 -39.56
CA ASP A 3 -10.98 1.89 -38.60
C ASP A 3 -9.50 1.58 -38.89
N VAL A 4 -8.71 2.59 -39.25
CA VAL A 4 -7.30 2.42 -39.56
C VAL A 4 -6.57 2.30 -38.22
N LYS A 5 -6.37 1.07 -37.76
CA LYS A 5 -5.65 0.83 -36.52
C LYS A 5 -4.19 1.27 -36.67
N LYS A 6 -3.77 2.21 -35.83
CA LYS A 6 -2.36 2.60 -35.70
C LYS A 6 -1.69 1.72 -34.66
N ILE A 7 -0.37 1.55 -34.76
CA ILE A 7 0.40 0.79 -33.76
C ILE A 7 1.19 1.78 -32.91
N CYS A 8 1.13 1.61 -31.59
CA CYS A 8 1.91 2.42 -30.67
C CYS A 8 3.42 2.23 -30.95
N PRO A 9 4.18 3.32 -31.17
CA PRO A 9 5.61 3.23 -31.49
C PRO A 9 6.47 2.75 -30.30
N HIS A 10 5.93 2.78 -29.08
CA HIS A 10 6.65 2.40 -27.88
C HIS A 10 6.38 0.94 -27.45
N CYS A 11 5.11 0.56 -27.27
CA CYS A 11 4.77 -0.78 -26.75
C CYS A 11 4.18 -1.74 -27.79
N GLY A 12 3.92 -1.27 -29.02
CA GLY A 12 3.36 -2.10 -30.09
C GLY A 12 1.86 -2.40 -29.95
N ALA A 13 1.16 -1.83 -28.97
CA ALA A 13 -0.29 -2.02 -28.84
C ALA A 13 -1.06 -1.35 -29.99
N GLU A 14 -2.21 -1.93 -30.37
CA GLU A 14 -3.13 -1.32 -31.31
C GLU A 14 -3.78 -0.07 -30.72
N LEU A 15 -3.85 0.98 -31.52
CA LEU A 15 -4.45 2.26 -31.19
C LEU A 15 -5.65 2.51 -32.11
N LYS A 16 -6.67 3.13 -31.52
CA LYS A 16 -7.75 3.75 -32.29
C LYS A 16 -7.22 4.98 -33.03
N ASP A 17 -7.86 5.33 -34.15
CA ASP A 17 -7.49 6.49 -34.95
C ASP A 17 -7.54 7.82 -34.17
N ASP A 18 -8.48 7.92 -33.23
CA ASP A 18 -8.74 9.10 -32.40
C ASP A 18 -7.99 9.09 -31.06
N ALA A 19 -7.18 8.05 -30.79
CA ALA A 19 -6.35 8.02 -29.60
C ALA A 19 -5.41 9.24 -29.62
N THR A 20 -5.16 9.84 -28.45
CA THR A 20 -4.16 10.92 -28.26
C THR A 20 -2.91 10.40 -27.53
N PHE A 21 -3.05 9.33 -26.76
CA PHE A 21 -1.99 8.61 -26.06
C PHE A 21 -2.28 7.10 -26.08
N CYS A 22 -1.28 6.28 -25.78
CA CYS A 22 -1.44 4.84 -25.69
C CYS A 22 -2.11 4.44 -24.36
N PRO A 23 -3.26 3.75 -24.36
CA PRO A 23 -3.91 3.33 -23.12
C PRO A 23 -3.19 2.17 -22.41
N HIS A 24 -2.25 1.50 -23.09
CA HIS A 24 -1.50 0.37 -22.53
C HIS A 24 -0.24 0.83 -21.80
N CYS A 25 0.51 1.77 -22.38
CA CYS A 25 1.78 2.21 -21.79
C CYS A 25 1.80 3.70 -21.43
N GLY A 26 0.78 4.49 -21.76
CA GLY A 26 0.70 5.92 -21.42
C GLY A 26 1.54 6.86 -22.31
N SER A 27 2.33 6.34 -23.25
CA SER A 27 3.17 7.15 -24.12
C SER A 27 2.33 7.94 -25.14
N ASP A 28 2.90 8.99 -25.72
CA ASP A 28 2.29 9.67 -26.85
C ASP A 28 2.10 8.69 -28.04
N LYS A 29 1.03 8.88 -28.81
CA LYS A 29 0.68 7.98 -29.92
C LYS A 29 1.63 8.07 -31.11
N ASP A 30 2.23 9.24 -31.33
CA ASP A 30 3.04 9.54 -32.51
C ASP A 30 4.54 9.49 -32.16
N THR A 31 4.89 10.00 -30.99
CA THR A 31 6.29 10.24 -30.58
C THR A 31 6.78 9.29 -29.48
N GLY A 32 5.89 8.49 -28.86
CA GLY A 32 6.28 7.60 -27.76
C GLY A 32 6.63 8.36 -26.49
N TRP A 33 7.63 7.89 -25.74
CA TRP A 33 8.18 8.61 -24.60
C TRP A 33 9.31 9.53 -25.04
N LYS A 34 9.46 10.67 -24.36
CA LYS A 34 10.61 11.56 -24.60
C LYS A 34 11.90 10.84 -24.19
N GLU A 35 12.97 11.11 -24.93
CA GLU A 35 14.32 10.69 -24.54
C GLU A 35 14.63 11.18 -23.11
N GLY A 36 15.18 10.29 -22.26
CA GLY A 36 15.42 10.59 -20.84
C GLY A 36 14.21 10.46 -19.92
N ALA A 37 13.05 9.98 -20.42
CA ALA A 37 11.94 9.55 -19.57
C ALA A 37 12.14 8.14 -18.96
N GLU A 38 13.21 7.44 -19.37
CA GLU A 38 13.65 6.22 -18.72
C GLU A 38 14.02 6.54 -17.27
N SER A 39 13.24 5.95 -16.37
CA SER A 39 13.30 6.02 -14.92
C SER A 39 14.50 6.81 -14.41
N ALA A 40 14.26 8.08 -14.05
CA ALA A 40 15.00 8.62 -12.94
C ALA A 40 14.86 7.58 -11.83
N ASP A 41 16.00 7.12 -11.30
CA ASP A 41 16.07 6.30 -10.09
C ASP A 41 15.62 7.22 -8.95
N LEU A 42 14.33 7.54 -8.96
CA LEU A 42 13.71 8.43 -8.01
C LEU A 42 13.73 7.64 -6.72
N GLU A 43 14.47 8.17 -5.74
CA GLU A 43 14.27 7.80 -4.35
C GLU A 43 12.83 8.17 -3.99
N LEU A 44 11.93 7.24 -4.27
CA LEU A 44 10.54 7.37 -3.85
C LEU A 44 10.55 7.34 -2.32
N PRO A 45 9.78 8.22 -1.66
CA PRO A 45 9.61 8.16 -0.22
C PRO A 45 9.12 6.76 0.18
N ASP A 46 9.48 6.31 1.38
CA ASP A 46 9.08 5.00 1.90
C ASP A 46 7.55 4.89 1.89
N TYR A 47 7.03 3.98 1.04
CA TYR A 47 5.61 3.75 0.90
C TYR A 47 4.98 3.34 2.23
N ASP A 48 5.70 2.54 3.02
CA ASP A 48 5.19 2.05 4.30
C ASP A 48 5.06 3.19 5.32
N GLU A 49 5.99 4.16 5.32
CA GLU A 49 5.92 5.36 6.17
C GLU A 49 4.68 6.22 5.84
N ILE A 50 4.42 6.46 4.55
CA ILE A 50 3.26 7.25 4.11
C ILE A 50 1.95 6.57 4.53
N VAL A 51 1.86 5.24 4.35
CA VAL A 51 0.67 4.48 4.70
C VAL A 51 0.41 4.54 6.20
N GLU A 52 1.43 4.40 7.03
CA GLU A 52 1.29 4.50 8.49
C GLU A 52 0.81 5.89 8.93
N ASN A 53 1.39 6.95 8.36
CA ASN A 53 1.06 8.34 8.73
C ASN A 53 -0.36 8.75 8.28
N GLU A 54 -0.76 8.38 7.06
CA GLU A 54 -2.03 8.83 6.47
C GLU A 54 -3.21 7.92 6.79
N PHE A 55 -3.00 6.59 6.85
CA PHE A 55 -4.09 5.62 6.97
C PHE A 55 -4.16 4.90 8.32
N GLY A 56 -3.23 5.17 9.24
CA GLY A 56 -3.34 4.90 10.67
C GLY A 56 -3.91 3.54 11.05
N GLN A 57 -3.07 2.49 11.08
CA GLN A 57 -3.49 1.22 11.66
C GLN A 57 -3.58 1.34 13.18
N LYS A 58 -4.80 1.23 13.72
CA LYS A 58 -5.05 1.16 15.17
C LYS A 58 -4.28 -0.02 15.78
N LYS A 59 -3.14 0.25 16.42
CA LYS A 59 -2.34 -0.75 17.15
C LYS A 59 -3.17 -1.35 18.29
N LYS A 60 -3.43 -2.66 18.19
CA LYS A 60 -4.25 -3.48 19.11
C LYS A 60 -3.60 -3.74 20.48
N ASN A 61 -2.57 -2.98 20.85
CA ASN A 61 -1.70 -3.24 22.01
C ASN A 61 -2.37 -2.97 23.36
N PHE A 62 -3.54 -2.35 23.38
CA PHE A 62 -4.26 -2.07 24.62
C PHE A 62 -4.75 -3.35 25.34
N SER A 63 -4.91 -4.46 24.62
CA SER A 63 -5.43 -5.71 25.20
C SER A 63 -4.44 -6.44 26.11
N ARG A 64 -3.11 -6.30 25.91
CA ARG A 64 -2.11 -7.07 26.66
C ARG A 64 -1.87 -6.53 28.08
N ILE A 65 -1.97 -5.21 28.25
CA ILE A 65 -1.82 -4.57 29.57
C ILE A 65 -3.04 -4.88 30.44
N ALA A 66 -4.25 -4.78 29.87
CA ALA A 66 -5.49 -5.12 30.57
C ALA A 66 -5.52 -6.61 30.98
N SER A 67 -5.09 -7.53 30.12
CA SER A 67 -5.03 -8.96 30.46
C SER A 67 -3.99 -9.28 31.53
N ALA A 68 -2.86 -8.56 31.56
CA ALA A 68 -1.81 -8.77 32.55
C ALA A 68 -2.24 -8.30 33.95
N ILE A 69 -2.94 -7.16 34.04
CA ILE A 69 -3.43 -6.63 35.32
C ILE A 69 -4.51 -7.56 35.89
N ILE A 70 -5.48 -7.99 35.07
CA ILE A 70 -6.56 -8.89 35.51
C ILE A 70 -5.98 -10.24 35.96
N GLY A 71 -5.04 -10.81 35.20
CA GLY A 71 -4.36 -12.06 35.57
C GLY A 71 -3.56 -11.93 36.87
N GLY A 72 -2.85 -10.81 37.05
CA GLY A 72 -2.10 -10.53 38.28
C GLY A 72 -3.00 -10.40 39.50
N ILE A 73 -4.11 -9.67 39.39
CA ILE A 73 -5.08 -9.52 40.50
C ILE A 73 -5.69 -10.87 40.88
N LEU A 74 -6.11 -11.67 39.89
CA LEU A 74 -6.65 -13.02 40.16
C LEU A 74 -5.63 -13.93 40.85
N ALA A 75 -4.37 -13.93 40.41
CA ALA A 75 -3.33 -14.73 41.02
C ALA A 75 -3.05 -14.30 42.48
N VAL A 76 -3.01 -13.00 42.75
CA VAL A 76 -2.81 -12.46 44.11
C VAL A 76 -3.98 -12.82 45.01
N VAL A 77 -5.22 -12.68 44.55
CA VAL A 77 -6.42 -13.08 45.31
C VAL A 77 -6.39 -14.57 45.64
N LEU A 78 -6.03 -15.43 44.68
CA LEU A 78 -5.88 -16.86 44.93
C LEU A 78 -4.80 -17.15 45.97
N LEU A 79 -3.66 -16.46 45.94
CA LEU A 79 -2.59 -16.61 46.95
C LEU A 79 -3.05 -16.17 48.35
N ILE A 80 -3.79 -15.07 48.46
CA ILE A 80 -4.33 -14.57 49.75
C ILE A 80 -5.31 -15.60 50.33
N VAL A 81 -6.18 -16.17 49.50
CA VAL A 81 -7.14 -17.21 49.91
C VAL A 81 -6.40 -18.50 50.31
N PHE A 82 -5.36 -18.91 49.57
CA PHE A 82 -4.63 -20.16 49.84
C PHE A 82 -3.69 -20.08 51.05
N THR A 83 -3.16 -18.91 51.35
CA THR A 83 -2.31 -18.66 52.53
C THR A 83 -3.11 -18.47 53.82
N GLY A 84 -4.44 -18.50 53.74
CA GLY A 84 -5.31 -18.43 54.91
C GLY A 84 -5.37 -17.05 55.55
N ILE A 85 -5.12 -15.97 54.80
CA ILE A 85 -5.31 -14.58 55.24
C ILE A 85 -6.79 -14.16 55.02
N VAL A 86 -7.71 -15.07 55.31
CA VAL A 86 -9.17 -14.86 55.37
C VAL A 86 -9.67 -15.34 56.71
#